data_AF-A0A453A801-F1
#
_entry.id   AF-A0A453A801-F1
#
_cell.length_a   1.000
_cell.length_b   1.000
_cell.length_c   1.000
_cell.angle_alpha   90.00
_cell.angle_beta   90.00
_cell.angle_gamma   90.00
#
_symmetry.space_group_name_H-M   'P 1'
#
loop_
_entity.id
_entity.type
_entity.pdbx_description
1 polymer ?
#
loop_
_entity_poly.entity_id
_entity_poly.type
_entity_poly.pdbx_seq_one_letter_code
_entity_poly.pdbx_strand_id
1 'polypeptide(L)'
;MDHRLSASRSSTSLSLKRSISASLGNNNELSCTLPFGLPSTIEMPGEYDTHGNNQKEKNGEGEAPKKDPMVRLAILNKPEVPILILGSLAAAVHGVIFPVFGLVISSAIKSLYEPADKLRSDTSFWGMMCFVMGIISVITIPAEFLLFGIAGGKLIERIRALSFQSIVHQEVAWFDDPRNSSGALGARLSIDALNVRRLVGDNLSLIIQLSSTLVTGVVISMIADWKLALITMCVIPLVGLQSYAHVKFLNGFSQDAKVIN
;
A
#
# COMPACT_ATOMS: atom_id res chain seq x y z
N MET A 1 -19.27 44.50 75.44
CA MET A 1 -18.32 45.16 74.53
C MET A 1 -18.61 44.65 73.14
N ASP A 2 -19.39 45.43 72.41
CA ASP A 2 -19.74 45.20 71.01
C ASP A 2 -18.50 45.28 70.12
N HIS A 3 -18.46 44.52 69.01
CA HIS A 3 -18.41 45.08 67.65
C HIS A 3 -18.19 43.99 66.57
N ARG A 4 -19.29 43.72 65.85
CA ARG A 4 -19.46 43.79 64.38
C ARG A 4 -18.69 42.86 63.40
N LEU A 5 -19.52 42.08 62.66
CA LEU A 5 -19.67 41.98 61.19
C LEU A 5 -18.52 41.31 60.40
N SER A 6 -18.72 40.52 59.33
CA SER A 6 -19.87 40.28 58.46
C SER A 6 -19.65 39.00 57.64
N ALA A 7 -20.74 38.27 57.43
CA ALA A 7 -21.17 37.53 56.23
C ALA A 7 -20.14 36.92 55.24
N SER A 8 -20.37 35.66 54.86
CA SER A 8 -21.17 35.38 53.65
C SER A 8 -21.35 33.87 53.36
N ARG A 9 -22.62 33.50 53.22
CA ARG A 9 -23.21 32.45 52.37
C ARG A 9 -23.09 30.96 52.74
N SER A 10 -24.18 30.51 53.36
CA SER A 10 -24.93 29.28 53.04
C SER A 10 -25.10 29.10 51.51
N SER A 11 -25.38 27.92 50.96
CA SER A 11 -26.33 26.91 51.43
C SER A 11 -26.19 25.66 50.54
N THR A 12 -26.25 24.47 51.17
CA THR A 12 -27.12 23.31 50.88
C THR A 12 -27.50 23.00 49.42
N SER A 13 -27.64 21.77 48.92
CA SER A 13 -27.59 20.39 49.46
C SER A 13 -28.13 19.44 48.39
N LEU A 14 -27.69 18.16 48.39
CA LEU A 14 -28.48 16.93 48.04
C LEU A 14 -29.02 16.81 46.58
N SER A 15 -29.22 15.67 45.93
CA SER A 15 -29.06 14.23 46.19
C SER A 15 -29.22 13.45 44.86
N LEU A 16 -28.54 12.31 44.74
CA LEU A 16 -29.01 11.00 44.22
C LEU A 16 -30.16 10.97 43.18
N LYS A 17 -29.88 10.47 41.97
CA LYS A 17 -30.75 9.53 41.22
C LYS A 17 -29.97 8.75 40.16
N ARG A 18 -29.94 7.43 40.37
CA ARG A 18 -29.57 6.38 39.42
C ARG A 18 -30.78 6.13 38.52
N SER A 19 -30.59 6.02 37.22
CA SER A 19 -31.61 5.45 36.32
C SER A 19 -30.92 4.67 35.21
N ILE A 20 -31.20 3.37 35.22
CA ILE A 20 -30.91 2.41 34.17
C ILE A 20 -32.10 2.47 33.22
N SER A 21 -31.89 2.72 31.93
CA SER A 21 -32.87 2.46 30.89
C SER A 21 -32.30 1.40 29.94
N ALA A 22 -32.78 0.17 30.13
CA ALA A 22 -32.70 -0.87 29.13
C ALA A 22 -33.87 -0.66 28.15
N SER A 23 -33.55 -0.53 26.86
CA SER A 23 -34.51 -0.70 25.77
C SER A 23 -33.99 -1.84 24.90
N LEU A 24 -34.72 -2.94 24.94
CA LEU A 24 -34.52 -4.17 24.18
C LEU A 24 -35.37 -4.07 22.92
N GLY A 25 -34.80 -4.32 21.74
CA GLY A 25 -35.64 -4.61 20.56
C GLY A 25 -35.00 -4.39 19.20
N ASN A 26 -34.42 -5.48 18.67
CA ASN A 26 -34.64 -5.98 17.32
C ASN A 26 -33.78 -5.46 16.13
N ASN A 27 -32.73 -6.23 15.87
CA ASN A 27 -32.31 -6.87 14.61
C ASN A 27 -32.08 -6.07 13.30
N ASN A 28 -30.95 -6.45 12.69
CA ASN A 28 -30.49 -6.31 11.31
C ASN A 28 -29.92 -4.95 10.87
N GLU A 29 -28.60 -4.80 10.99
CA GLU A 29 -27.67 -4.83 9.84
C GLU A 29 -26.22 -4.62 10.36
N LEU A 30 -25.52 -5.73 10.57
CA LEU A 30 -24.07 -5.73 10.71
C LEU A 30 -23.47 -5.50 9.32
N SER A 31 -23.25 -4.24 8.95
CA SER A 31 -22.33 -3.91 7.86
C SER A 31 -20.88 -4.08 8.36
N CYS A 32 -20.44 -5.33 8.48
CA CYS A 32 -19.02 -5.65 8.41
C CYS A 32 -18.60 -5.50 6.95
N THR A 33 -18.23 -4.28 6.56
CA THR A 33 -17.59 -4.04 5.27
C THR A 33 -16.18 -4.63 5.35
N LEU A 34 -16.04 -5.87 4.87
CA LEU A 34 -14.75 -6.46 4.51
C LEU A 34 -14.05 -5.49 3.55
N PRO A 35 -12.80 -5.07 3.78
CA PRO A 35 -12.05 -4.37 2.76
C PRO A 35 -11.52 -5.41 1.77
N PHE A 36 -12.42 -6.02 1.00
CA PHE A 36 -12.04 -6.63 -0.27
C PHE A 36 -12.14 -5.53 -1.34
N GLY A 37 -11.20 -4.59 -1.23
CA GLY A 37 -10.98 -3.56 -2.23
C GLY A 37 -10.02 -4.10 -3.28
N LEU A 38 -10.49 -4.22 -4.51
CA LEU A 38 -9.62 -4.16 -5.68
C LEU A 38 -8.67 -2.96 -5.50
N PRO A 39 -7.35 -3.08 -5.68
CA PRO A 39 -6.48 -1.91 -5.71
C PRO A 39 -6.66 -1.22 -7.07
N SER A 40 -7.81 -0.54 -7.23
CA SER A 40 -8.03 0.43 -8.30
C SER A 40 -7.83 1.82 -7.74
N THR A 41 -6.61 2.12 -7.34
CA THR A 41 -6.04 3.46 -7.44
C THR A 41 -4.56 3.21 -7.65
N ILE A 42 -4.14 3.23 -8.91
CA ILE A 42 -2.76 3.61 -9.20
C ILE A 42 -2.68 5.05 -8.69
N GLU A 43 -2.21 5.22 -7.45
CA GLU A 43 -1.71 6.51 -7.01
C GLU A 43 -0.53 6.80 -7.91
N MET A 44 -0.82 7.60 -8.95
CA MET A 44 0.19 8.24 -9.76
C MET A 44 1.14 8.95 -8.79
N PRO A 45 2.46 8.65 -8.81
CA PRO A 45 3.41 9.41 -8.02
C PRO A 45 3.23 10.87 -8.38
N GLY A 46 2.82 11.67 -7.40
CA GLY A 46 2.66 13.11 -7.54
C GLY A 46 3.92 13.71 -8.16
N GLU A 47 3.67 14.59 -9.12
CA GLU A 47 4.65 15.45 -9.78
C GLU A 47 5.73 15.92 -8.79
N TYR A 48 6.98 15.60 -9.10
CA TYR A 48 8.14 16.06 -8.36
C TYR A 48 8.37 17.55 -8.66
N ASP A 49 7.93 18.44 -7.78
CA ASP A 49 8.40 19.83 -7.77
C ASP A 49 9.87 19.88 -7.32
N THR A 50 10.78 19.63 -8.27
CA THR A 50 12.20 19.86 -8.09
C THR A 50 12.47 21.35 -8.29
N HIS A 51 12.30 22.15 -7.24
CA HIS A 51 12.89 23.49 -7.19
C HIS A 51 14.41 23.37 -6.88
N GLY A 52 15.14 22.82 -7.85
CA GLY A 52 16.60 22.76 -7.86
C GLY A 52 17.13 23.95 -8.66
N ASN A 53 17.60 24.97 -7.94
CA ASN A 53 18.22 26.17 -8.49
C ASN A 53 19.38 25.82 -9.44
N ASN A 54 19.37 26.43 -10.63
CA ASN A 54 20.45 26.39 -11.60
C ASN A 54 21.67 27.14 -11.04
N GLN A 55 22.73 26.43 -10.70
CA GLN A 55 24.08 26.99 -10.72
C GLN A 55 25.00 26.03 -11.49
N LYS A 56 25.20 26.36 -12.77
CA LYS A 56 26.37 25.95 -13.54
C LYS A 56 27.52 26.85 -13.11
N GLU A 57 28.49 26.31 -12.37
CA GLU A 57 29.88 26.71 -12.54
C GLU A 57 30.75 25.45 -12.69
N LYS A 58 31.51 25.49 -13.79
CA LYS A 58 32.47 24.49 -14.26
C LYS A 58 33.72 24.59 -13.40
N ASN A 59 34.27 23.46 -12.94
CA ASN A 59 35.69 23.16 -13.01
C ASN A 59 35.92 21.66 -12.83
N GLY A 60 36.91 21.13 -13.56
CA GLY A 60 36.96 19.76 -14.02
C GLY A 60 37.68 18.74 -13.13
N GLU A 61 37.83 17.57 -13.75
CA GLU A 61 38.62 16.38 -13.39
C GLU A 61 37.89 15.26 -12.60
N GLY A 62 37.73 14.11 -13.28
CA GLY A 62 37.42 12.81 -12.68
C GLY A 62 35.96 12.35 -12.79
N GLU A 63 35.55 11.85 -13.95
CA GLU A 63 34.30 11.09 -14.08
C GLU A 63 34.32 9.82 -13.20
N ALA A 64 33.53 9.80 -12.14
CA ALA A 64 33.06 8.57 -11.53
C ALA A 64 31.65 8.27 -12.08
N PRO A 65 31.37 7.07 -12.60
CA PRO A 65 30.09 6.76 -13.21
C PRO A 65 29.01 6.88 -12.13
N LYS A 66 28.03 7.77 -12.36
CA LYS A 66 26.82 7.90 -11.54
C LYS A 66 26.03 6.59 -11.68
N LYS A 67 26.35 5.59 -10.86
CA LYS A 67 25.52 4.38 -10.72
C LYS A 67 24.14 4.83 -10.27
N ASP A 68 23.11 4.42 -11.00
CA ASP A 68 21.73 4.86 -10.81
C ASP A 68 21.31 4.83 -9.32
N PRO A 69 20.59 5.86 -8.83
CA PRO A 69 20.22 5.98 -7.42
C PRO A 69 19.46 4.75 -6.90
N MET A 70 18.71 4.06 -7.77
CA MET A 70 18.02 2.82 -7.45
C MET A 70 18.96 1.63 -7.23
N VAL A 71 20.03 1.52 -8.02
CA VAL A 71 21.06 0.47 -7.87
C VAL A 71 21.87 0.71 -6.59
N ARG A 72 22.12 1.97 -6.24
CA ARG A 72 22.77 2.35 -4.98
C ARG A 72 21.92 2.03 -3.74
N LEU A 73 20.60 2.26 -3.79
CA LEU A 73 19.67 1.84 -2.72
C LEU A 73 19.58 0.30 -2.62
N ALA A 74 19.51 -0.41 -3.76
CA ALA A 74 19.48 -1.87 -3.79
C ALA A 74 20.75 -2.51 -3.21
N ILE A 75 21.92 -1.88 -3.42
CA ILE A 75 23.21 -2.34 -2.87
C ILE A 75 23.28 -2.13 -1.34
N LEU A 76 22.54 -1.18 -0.76
CA LEU A 76 22.52 -0.95 0.69
C LEU A 76 21.63 -1.96 1.45
N ASN A 77 20.66 -2.56 0.75
CA ASN A 77 19.67 -3.52 1.25
C ASN A 77 20.19 -4.97 1.38
N LYS A 78 21.50 -5.18 1.20
CA LYS A 78 22.18 -6.50 1.23
C LYS A 78 21.81 -7.40 2.43
N PRO A 79 21.67 -6.91 3.67
CA PRO A 79 21.33 -7.77 4.80
C PRO A 79 19.84 -8.19 4.84
N GLU A 80 18.95 -7.45 4.18
CA GLU A 80 17.50 -7.71 4.17
C GLU A 80 17.04 -8.45 2.89
N VAL A 81 17.95 -8.71 1.94
CA VAL A 81 17.68 -9.54 0.76
C VAL A 81 16.99 -10.89 1.07
N PRO A 82 17.40 -11.69 2.08
CA PRO A 82 16.75 -12.99 2.29
C PRO A 82 15.28 -12.87 2.72
N ILE A 83 14.94 -11.88 3.56
CA ILE A 83 13.55 -11.66 3.99
C ILE A 83 12.71 -11.11 2.82
N LEU A 84 13.31 -10.32 1.92
CA LEU A 84 12.66 -9.83 0.71
C LEU A 84 12.45 -10.94 -0.33
N ILE A 85 13.38 -11.87 -0.47
CA ILE A 85 13.21 -13.04 -1.35
C ILE A 85 12.05 -13.90 -0.82
N LEU A 86 12.01 -14.16 0.49
CA LEU A 86 10.90 -14.92 1.08
C LEU A 86 9.55 -14.20 0.90
N GLY A 87 9.53 -12.88 1.13
CA GLY A 87 8.36 -12.05 0.86
C GLY A 87 7.93 -12.09 -0.61
N SER A 88 8.89 -12.03 -1.53
CA SER A 88 8.63 -12.08 -2.98
C SER A 88 7.99 -13.40 -3.42
N LEU A 89 8.38 -14.52 -2.79
CA LEU A 89 7.76 -15.81 -3.06
C LEU A 89 6.31 -15.84 -2.57
N ALA A 90 6.04 -15.30 -1.38
CA ALA A 90 4.68 -15.18 -0.85
C ALA A 90 3.80 -14.27 -1.74
N ALA A 91 4.34 -13.12 -2.17
CA ALA A 91 3.67 -12.21 -3.10
C ALA A 91 3.38 -12.86 -4.47
N ALA A 92 4.31 -13.67 -4.98
CA ALA A 92 4.10 -14.41 -6.21
C ALA A 92 2.94 -15.41 -6.06
N VAL A 93 2.88 -16.16 -4.96
CA VAL A 93 1.78 -17.09 -4.66
C VAL A 93 0.46 -16.33 -4.54
N HIS A 94 0.42 -15.21 -3.80
CA HIS A 94 -0.77 -14.37 -3.69
C HIS A 94 -1.26 -13.86 -5.05
N GLY A 95 -0.35 -13.42 -5.93
CA GLY A 95 -0.69 -12.97 -7.28
C GLY A 95 -1.34 -14.05 -8.16
N VAL A 96 -1.01 -15.33 -7.94
CA VAL A 96 -1.56 -16.47 -8.70
C VAL A 96 -2.98 -16.85 -8.26
N ILE A 97 -3.39 -16.46 -7.05
CA ILE A 97 -4.68 -16.86 -6.45
C ILE A 97 -5.86 -16.43 -7.33
N PHE A 98 -5.84 -15.20 -7.85
CA PHE A 98 -6.97 -14.65 -8.59
C PHE A 98 -7.19 -15.33 -9.96
N PRO A 99 -6.15 -15.51 -10.82
CA PRO A 99 -6.30 -16.30 -12.04
C PRO A 99 -6.71 -17.76 -11.81
N VAL A 100 -6.15 -18.42 -10.80
CA VAL A 100 -6.50 -19.81 -10.45
C VAL A 100 -7.94 -19.90 -9.96
N PHE A 101 -8.40 -18.94 -9.17
CA PHE A 101 -9.79 -18.88 -8.74
C PHE A 101 -10.74 -18.78 -9.94
N GLY A 102 -10.41 -17.95 -10.94
CA GLY A 102 -11.16 -17.88 -12.20
C GLY A 102 -11.26 -19.24 -12.91
N LEU A 103 -10.17 -20.01 -12.94
CA LEU A 103 -10.16 -21.37 -13.51
C LEU A 103 -11.02 -22.36 -12.73
N VAL A 104 -10.98 -22.30 -11.40
CA VAL A 104 -11.81 -23.15 -10.53
C VAL A 104 -13.28 -22.86 -10.77
N ILE A 105 -13.67 -21.59 -10.84
CA ILE A 105 -15.06 -21.18 -11.14
C ILE A 105 -15.46 -21.63 -12.55
N SER A 106 -14.61 -21.42 -13.56
CA SER A 106 -14.88 -21.88 -14.92
C SER A 106 -15.11 -23.40 -14.99
N SER A 107 -14.30 -24.17 -14.27
CA SER A 107 -14.41 -25.63 -14.22
C SER A 107 -15.64 -26.08 -13.43
N ALA A 108 -15.99 -25.38 -12.35
CA ALA A 108 -17.21 -25.61 -11.60
C ALA A 108 -18.45 -25.36 -12.47
N ILE A 109 -18.47 -24.28 -13.27
CA ILE A 109 -19.56 -24.00 -14.21
C ILE A 109 -19.66 -25.12 -15.24
N LYS A 110 -18.55 -25.62 -15.78
CA LYS A 110 -18.55 -26.73 -16.73
C LYS A 110 -19.17 -28.01 -16.14
N SER A 111 -18.88 -28.30 -14.88
CA SER A 111 -19.44 -29.44 -14.16
C SER A 111 -20.97 -29.36 -14.03
N LEU A 112 -21.56 -28.15 -13.99
CA LEU A 112 -23.02 -27.97 -13.93
C LEU A 112 -23.77 -28.48 -15.16
N TYR A 113 -23.07 -28.70 -16.28
CA TYR A 113 -23.65 -29.22 -17.52
C TYR A 113 -23.54 -30.75 -17.64
N GLU A 114 -22.96 -31.44 -16.65
CA GLU A 114 -22.76 -32.89 -16.64
C GLU A 114 -24.01 -33.63 -16.08
N PRO A 115 -24.28 -34.89 -16.49
CA PRO A 115 -25.45 -35.63 -16.02
C PRO A 115 -25.50 -35.79 -14.48
N ALA A 116 -26.72 -35.86 -13.94
CA ALA A 116 -27.03 -35.75 -12.51
C ALA A 116 -26.19 -36.67 -11.59
N ASP A 117 -25.79 -37.83 -12.10
CA ASP A 117 -25.04 -38.84 -11.34
C ASP A 117 -23.59 -38.42 -11.06
N LYS A 118 -22.95 -37.65 -11.96
CA LYS A 118 -21.57 -37.13 -11.80
C LYS A 118 -21.53 -35.70 -11.27
N LEU A 119 -22.59 -34.94 -11.49
CA LEU A 119 -22.71 -33.55 -11.06
C LEU A 119 -22.41 -33.36 -9.56
N ARG A 120 -22.92 -34.26 -8.71
CA ARG A 120 -22.82 -34.12 -7.25
C ARG A 120 -21.40 -34.36 -6.73
N SER A 121 -20.66 -35.34 -7.29
CA SER A 121 -19.27 -35.59 -6.92
C SER A 121 -18.36 -34.46 -7.37
N ASP A 122 -18.57 -33.98 -8.60
CA ASP A 122 -17.69 -32.99 -9.22
C ASP A 122 -17.88 -31.61 -8.60
N THR A 123 -19.12 -31.20 -8.35
CA THR A 123 -19.42 -29.95 -7.63
C THR A 123 -18.83 -29.97 -6.21
N SER A 124 -18.91 -31.11 -5.50
CA SER A 124 -18.30 -31.25 -4.18
C SER A 124 -16.77 -31.16 -4.24
N PHE A 125 -16.15 -31.71 -5.28
CA PHE A 125 -14.70 -31.63 -5.49
C PHE A 125 -14.24 -30.19 -5.75
N TRP A 126 -14.90 -29.47 -6.67
CA TRP A 126 -14.60 -28.07 -6.96
C TRP A 126 -14.87 -27.17 -5.76
N GLY A 127 -15.92 -27.44 -4.98
CA GLY A 127 -16.20 -26.75 -3.72
C GLY A 127 -15.10 -26.93 -2.67
N MET A 128 -14.56 -28.15 -2.52
CA MET A 128 -13.41 -28.40 -1.64
C MET A 128 -12.15 -27.68 -2.13
N MET A 129 -11.92 -27.59 -3.44
CA MET A 129 -10.80 -26.84 -4.01
C MET A 129 -10.87 -25.35 -3.65
N CYS A 130 -12.07 -24.74 -3.73
CA CYS A 130 -12.30 -23.36 -3.28
C CYS A 130 -11.97 -23.18 -1.78
N PHE A 131 -12.36 -24.16 -0.95
CA PHE A 131 -12.08 -24.10 0.48
C PHE A 131 -10.57 -24.16 0.79
N VAL A 132 -9.84 -25.08 0.14
CA VAL A 132 -8.38 -25.19 0.30
C VAL A 132 -7.68 -23.90 -0.16
N MET A 133 -8.09 -23.33 -1.29
CA MET A 133 -7.59 -22.03 -1.77
C MET A 133 -7.84 -20.90 -0.76
N GLY A 134 -9.01 -20.90 -0.10
CA GLY A 134 -9.32 -19.96 0.98
C GLY A 134 -8.33 -20.06 2.13
N ILE A 135 -8.02 -21.28 2.59
CA ILE A 135 -7.03 -21.51 3.65
C ILE A 135 -5.64 -21.00 3.23
N ILE A 136 -5.20 -21.32 2.01
CA ILE A 136 -3.92 -20.86 1.47
C ILE A 136 -3.87 -19.32 1.44
N SER A 137 -4.96 -18.68 1.04
CA SER A 137 -5.07 -17.21 0.99
C SER A 137 -4.94 -16.58 2.38
N VAL A 138 -5.64 -17.14 3.38
CA VAL A 138 -5.61 -16.65 4.77
C VAL A 138 -4.21 -16.73 5.37
N ILE A 139 -3.38 -17.69 4.94
CA ILE A 139 -2.00 -17.83 5.43
C ILE A 139 -1.04 -16.95 4.63
N THR A 140 -1.16 -16.96 3.30
CA THR A 140 -0.19 -16.34 2.39
C THR A 140 -0.27 -14.82 2.42
N ILE A 141 -1.49 -14.26 2.41
CA ILE A 141 -1.70 -12.81 2.32
C ILE A 141 -1.11 -12.08 3.55
N PRO A 142 -1.40 -12.48 4.81
CA PRO A 142 -0.77 -11.85 5.96
C PRO A 142 0.73 -12.13 6.00
N ALA A 143 1.19 -13.32 5.61
CA ALA A 143 2.61 -13.64 5.58
C ALA A 143 3.39 -12.70 4.65
N GLU A 144 2.88 -12.44 3.45
CA GLU A 144 3.46 -11.47 2.51
C GLU A 144 3.58 -10.07 3.15
N PHE A 145 2.46 -9.52 3.63
CA PHE A 145 2.45 -8.17 4.21
C PHE A 145 3.34 -8.05 5.45
N LEU A 146 3.40 -9.09 6.29
CA LEU A 146 4.27 -9.11 7.46
C LEU A 146 5.75 -9.19 7.07
N LEU A 147 6.12 -10.01 6.08
CA LEU A 147 7.50 -10.15 5.65
C LEU A 147 8.03 -8.84 5.04
N PHE A 148 7.27 -8.22 4.12
CA PHE A 148 7.62 -6.92 3.56
C PHE A 148 7.54 -5.80 4.61
N GLY A 149 6.58 -5.88 5.54
CA GLY A 149 6.46 -5.00 6.69
C GLY A 149 7.63 -5.10 7.68
N ILE A 150 8.25 -6.26 7.86
CA ILE A 150 9.46 -6.40 8.68
C ILE A 150 10.68 -5.90 7.90
N ALA A 151 10.81 -6.29 6.63
CA ALA A 151 11.91 -5.93 5.76
C ALA A 151 12.06 -4.41 5.59
N GLY A 152 10.97 -3.73 5.24
CA GLY A 152 10.95 -2.26 5.13
C GLY A 152 11.26 -1.57 6.46
N GLY A 153 11.10 -2.26 7.59
CA GLY A 153 11.24 -1.71 8.93
C GLY A 153 12.68 -1.66 9.38
N LYS A 154 13.36 -2.78 9.19
CA LYS A 154 14.80 -2.86 9.40
C LYS A 154 15.55 -1.95 8.43
N LEU A 155 15.13 -1.92 7.17
CA LEU A 155 15.72 -1.02 6.19
C LEU A 155 15.59 0.44 6.63
N ILE A 156 14.39 0.86 7.09
CA ILE A 156 14.22 2.26 7.44
C ILE A 156 14.95 2.66 8.73
N GLU A 157 14.99 1.77 9.72
CA GLU A 157 15.77 1.97 10.94
C GLU A 157 17.24 2.25 10.62
N ARG A 158 17.82 1.45 9.72
CA ARG A 158 19.21 1.60 9.29
C ARG A 158 19.47 2.87 8.51
N ILE A 159 18.59 3.24 7.58
CA ILE A 159 18.72 4.48 6.82
C ILE A 159 18.67 5.69 7.77
N ARG A 160 17.73 5.70 8.72
CA ARG A 160 17.63 6.79 9.69
C ARG A 160 18.89 6.92 10.55
N ALA A 161 19.45 5.79 11.00
CA ALA A 161 20.68 5.78 11.79
C ALA A 161 21.88 6.33 11.00
N LEU A 162 22.08 5.88 9.75
CA LEU A 162 23.18 6.33 8.88
C LEU A 162 23.05 7.81 8.50
N SER A 163 21.83 8.25 8.17
CA SER A 163 21.57 9.65 7.84
C SER A 163 21.78 10.56 9.05
N PHE A 164 21.28 10.17 10.23
CA PHE A 164 21.50 10.93 11.45
C PHE A 164 22.99 11.01 11.82
N GLN A 165 23.71 9.89 11.73
CA GLN A 165 25.16 9.86 11.94
C GLN A 165 25.86 10.83 10.98
N SER A 166 25.49 10.85 9.71
CA SER A 166 26.12 11.75 8.72
C SER A 166 25.81 13.22 9.01
N ILE A 167 24.58 13.54 9.38
CA ILE A 167 24.16 14.93 9.71
C ILE A 167 24.94 15.46 10.91
N VAL A 168 25.15 14.66 11.96
CA VAL A 168 25.84 15.12 13.19
C VAL A 168 27.34 15.39 12.98
N HIS A 169 27.97 14.77 11.98
CA HIS A 169 29.39 15.01 11.66
C HIS A 169 29.62 16.20 10.72
N GLN A 170 28.56 16.93 10.36
CA GLN A 170 28.66 18.08 9.46
C GLN A 170 29.17 19.33 10.22
N GLU A 171 29.87 20.21 9.51
CA GLU A 171 30.39 21.46 10.08
C GLU A 171 29.30 22.43 10.55
N VAL A 172 29.60 23.27 11.54
CA VAL A 172 28.63 24.24 12.11
C VAL A 172 28.14 25.22 11.03
N ALA A 173 29.02 25.66 10.13
CA ALA A 173 28.68 26.57 9.03
C ALA A 173 27.62 26.00 8.07
N TRP A 174 27.47 24.66 7.98
CA TRP A 174 26.45 24.04 7.15
C TRP A 174 25.04 24.19 7.74
N PHE A 175 24.94 24.26 9.07
CA PHE A 175 23.68 24.47 9.80
C PHE A 175 23.25 25.94 9.80
N ASP A 176 24.12 26.88 9.39
CA ASP A 176 23.78 28.29 9.24
C ASP A 176 22.85 28.56 8.05
N ASP A 177 22.76 27.63 7.08
CA ASP A 177 21.78 27.71 6.01
C ASP A 177 20.37 27.43 6.57
N PRO A 178 19.38 28.32 6.39
CA PRO A 178 18.01 28.12 6.87
C PRO A 178 17.35 26.84 6.34
N ARG A 179 17.83 26.29 5.20
CA ARG A 179 17.38 25.01 4.65
C ARG A 179 17.86 23.79 5.44
N ASN A 180 18.98 23.94 6.15
CA ASN A 180 19.62 22.90 6.95
C ASN A 180 19.39 23.10 8.45
N SER A 181 18.40 23.90 8.82
CA SER A 181 17.96 24.00 10.21
C SER A 181 17.58 22.62 10.76
N SER A 182 17.89 22.38 12.03
CA SER A 182 17.65 21.09 12.71
C SER A 182 16.20 20.61 12.60
N GLY A 183 15.23 21.52 12.66
CA GLY A 183 13.81 21.20 12.47
C GLY A 183 13.46 20.79 11.03
N ALA A 184 14.02 21.48 10.04
CA ALA A 184 13.81 21.16 8.63
C ALA A 184 14.43 19.81 8.25
N LEU A 185 15.61 19.49 8.78
CA LEU A 185 16.29 18.22 8.55
C LEU A 185 15.57 17.05 9.22
N GLY A 186 15.08 17.23 10.45
CA GLY A 186 14.29 16.20 11.14
C GLY A 186 13.01 15.86 10.38
N ALA A 187 12.30 16.89 9.89
CA ALA A 187 11.10 16.70 9.08
C ALA A 187 11.40 15.97 7.76
N ARG A 188 12.43 16.41 7.03
CA ARG A 188 12.86 15.77 5.76
C ARG A 188 13.26 14.31 5.99
N LEU A 189 14.10 14.05 6.99
CA LEU A 189 14.54 12.69 7.31
C LEU A 189 13.36 11.79 7.66
N SER A 190 12.35 12.30 8.36
CA SER A 190 11.14 11.52 8.67
C SER A 190 10.27 11.27 7.44
N ILE A 191 10.12 12.23 6.54
CA ILE A 191 9.32 12.08 5.32
C ILE A 191 10.02 11.12 4.35
N ASP A 192 11.31 11.34 4.07
CA ASP A 192 12.10 10.49 3.19
C ASP A 192 12.13 9.05 3.71
N ALA A 193 12.20 8.91 5.03
CA ALA A 193 12.11 7.62 5.70
C ALA A 193 10.81 6.88 5.41
N LEU A 194 9.68 7.56 5.56
CA LEU A 194 8.36 6.98 5.31
C LEU A 194 8.17 6.65 3.82
N ASN A 195 8.69 7.49 2.93
CA ASN A 195 8.62 7.25 1.48
C ASN A 195 9.40 5.99 1.08
N VAL A 196 10.62 5.82 1.58
CA VAL A 196 11.42 4.61 1.32
C VAL A 196 10.75 3.37 1.91
N ARG A 197 10.16 3.49 3.10
CA ARG A 197 9.39 2.42 3.73
C ARG A 197 8.23 1.96 2.85
N ARG A 198 7.43 2.89 2.33
CA ARG A 198 6.30 2.57 1.45
C ARG A 198 6.77 1.96 0.14
N LEU A 199 7.87 2.48 -0.41
CA LEU A 199 8.44 1.98 -1.66
C LEU A 199 8.89 0.51 -1.55
N VAL A 200 9.54 0.15 -0.44
CA VAL A 200 10.06 -1.21 -0.24
C VAL A 200 9.05 -2.16 0.39
N GLY A 201 8.17 -1.67 1.27
CA GLY A 201 7.15 -2.47 1.94
C GLY A 201 5.94 -2.74 1.04
N ASP A 202 5.31 -1.68 0.53
CA ASP A 202 4.00 -1.82 -0.12
C ASP A 202 4.15 -1.95 -1.65
N ASN A 203 4.92 -1.04 -2.27
CA ASN A 203 5.04 -1.00 -3.73
C ASN A 203 5.78 -2.22 -4.28
N LEU A 204 6.84 -2.68 -3.62
CA LEU A 204 7.59 -3.85 -4.10
C LEU A 204 6.73 -5.11 -4.09
N SER A 205 5.97 -5.33 -3.00
CA SER A 205 5.02 -6.44 -2.89
C SER A 205 3.99 -6.39 -4.01
N LEU A 206 3.38 -5.22 -4.20
CA LEU A 206 2.36 -4.98 -5.22
C LEU A 206 2.90 -5.21 -6.64
N ILE A 207 4.11 -4.72 -6.96
CA ILE A 207 4.72 -4.93 -8.28
C ILE A 207 4.91 -6.42 -8.56
N ILE A 208 5.42 -7.17 -7.57
CA ILE A 208 5.64 -8.61 -7.70
C ILE A 208 4.30 -9.33 -7.86
N GLN A 209 3.33 -9.01 -7.02
CA GLN A 209 1.98 -9.57 -7.08
C GLN A 209 1.34 -9.34 -8.45
N LEU A 210 1.29 -8.08 -8.92
CA LEU A 210 0.70 -7.72 -10.21
C LEU A 210 1.44 -8.37 -11.38
N SER A 211 2.77 -8.44 -11.33
CA SER A 211 3.56 -9.12 -12.36
C SER A 211 3.23 -10.61 -12.41
N SER A 212 3.11 -11.26 -11.26
CA SER A 212 2.74 -12.68 -11.13
C SER A 212 1.32 -12.93 -11.66
N THR A 213 0.36 -12.09 -11.26
CA THR A 213 -1.03 -12.16 -11.75
C THR A 213 -1.09 -11.98 -13.27
N LEU A 214 -0.38 -10.99 -13.81
CA LEU A 214 -0.36 -10.70 -15.25
C LEU A 214 0.22 -11.87 -16.03
N VAL A 215 1.40 -12.37 -15.63
CA VAL A 215 2.05 -13.50 -16.30
C VAL A 215 1.16 -14.74 -16.25
N THR A 216 0.61 -15.05 -15.08
CA THR A 216 -0.24 -16.24 -14.89
C THR A 216 -1.55 -16.12 -15.69
N GLY A 217 -2.19 -14.96 -15.68
CA GLY A 217 -3.41 -14.72 -16.46
C GLY A 217 -3.18 -14.82 -17.98
N VAL A 218 -2.06 -14.29 -18.48
CA VAL A 218 -1.68 -14.40 -19.90
C VAL A 218 -1.41 -15.86 -20.26
N VAL A 219 -0.67 -16.60 -19.42
CA VAL A 219 -0.39 -18.02 -19.66
C VAL A 219 -1.69 -18.84 -19.69
N ILE A 220 -2.57 -18.65 -18.71
CA ILE A 220 -3.86 -19.36 -18.63
C ILE A 220 -4.74 -19.06 -19.85
N SER A 221 -4.87 -17.79 -20.23
CA SER A 221 -5.69 -17.41 -21.38
C SER A 221 -5.15 -17.97 -22.70
N MET A 222 -3.83 -17.98 -22.87
CA MET A 222 -3.18 -18.50 -24.08
C MET A 222 -3.35 -20.02 -24.22
N ILE A 223 -3.32 -20.76 -23.09
CA ILE A 223 -3.56 -22.21 -23.06
C ILE A 223 -5.02 -22.54 -23.37
N ALA A 224 -5.97 -21.74 -22.88
CA ALA A 224 -7.39 -21.97 -23.10
C ALA A 224 -7.77 -21.80 -24.58
N ASP A 225 -7.56 -20.60 -25.13
CA ASP A 225 -7.86 -20.28 -26.52
C ASP A 225 -6.97 -19.14 -27.02
N TRP A 226 -5.95 -19.46 -27.80
CA TRP A 226 -4.98 -18.46 -28.30
C TRP A 226 -5.62 -17.34 -29.13
N LYS A 227 -6.72 -17.63 -29.84
CA LYS A 227 -7.45 -16.61 -30.61
C LYS A 227 -8.17 -15.61 -29.70
N LEU A 228 -8.85 -16.09 -28.67
CA LEU A 228 -9.57 -15.24 -27.73
C LEU A 228 -8.60 -14.43 -26.87
N ALA A 229 -7.47 -15.05 -26.46
CA ALA A 229 -6.41 -14.40 -25.72
C ALA A 229 -5.82 -13.20 -26.47
N LEU A 230 -5.49 -13.34 -27.76
CA LEU A 230 -4.97 -12.24 -28.58
C LEU A 230 -5.95 -11.06 -28.67
N ILE A 231 -7.24 -11.34 -28.83
CA ILE A 231 -8.28 -10.29 -28.85
C ILE A 231 -8.27 -9.54 -27.51
N THR A 232 -8.28 -10.26 -26.38
CA THR A 232 -8.25 -9.61 -25.05
C THR A 232 -6.99 -8.79 -24.83
N MET A 233 -5.84 -9.25 -25.32
CA MET A 233 -4.57 -8.55 -25.19
C MET A 233 -4.55 -7.22 -25.95
N CYS A 234 -5.24 -7.14 -27.09
CA CYS A 234 -5.44 -5.88 -27.82
C CYS A 234 -6.38 -4.90 -27.11
N VAL A 235 -7.30 -5.39 -26.28
CA VAL A 235 -8.26 -4.54 -25.53
C VAL A 235 -7.62 -3.91 -24.29
N ILE A 236 -6.68 -4.60 -23.63
CA ILE A 236 -5.97 -4.09 -22.44
C ILE A 236 -5.38 -2.67 -22.63
N PRO A 237 -4.61 -2.36 -23.70
CA PRO A 237 -4.07 -1.01 -23.88
C PRO A 237 -5.14 0.05 -24.16
N LEU A 238 -6.28 -0.33 -24.75
CA LEU A 238 -7.40 0.59 -24.97
C LEU A 238 -8.04 1.02 -23.64
N VAL A 239 -8.20 0.08 -22.70
CA VAL A 239 -8.67 0.37 -21.33
C VAL A 239 -7.64 1.23 -20.57
N GLY A 240 -6.35 0.99 -20.78
CA GLY A 240 -5.28 1.83 -20.25
C GLY A 240 -5.36 3.27 -20.75
N LEU A 241 -5.58 3.46 -22.06
CA LEU A 241 -5.74 4.78 -22.66
C LEU A 241 -6.96 5.52 -22.12
N GLN A 242 -8.09 4.83 -21.94
CA GLN A 242 -9.28 5.38 -21.32
C GLN A 242 -9.00 5.84 -19.88
N SER A 243 -8.32 5.01 -19.09
CA SER A 243 -7.96 5.34 -17.70
C SER A 243 -7.03 6.55 -17.63
N TYR A 244 -6.05 6.62 -18.52
CA TYR A 244 -5.15 7.77 -18.64
C TYR A 244 -5.90 9.05 -19.02
N ALA A 245 -6.79 8.99 -20.00
CA ALA A 245 -7.61 10.12 -20.39
C ALA A 245 -8.49 10.62 -19.23
N HIS A 246 -9.05 9.70 -18.43
CA HIS A 246 -9.84 10.03 -17.26
C HIS A 246 -9.03 10.76 -16.18
N VAL A 247 -7.84 10.25 -15.83
CA VAL A 247 -6.95 10.90 -14.86
C VAL A 247 -6.51 12.28 -15.35
N LYS A 248 -6.17 12.40 -16.64
CA LYS A 248 -5.79 13.69 -17.23
C LYS A 248 -6.92 14.72 -17.17
N PHE A 249 -8.15 14.29 -17.41
CA PHE A 249 -9.34 15.15 -17.33
C PHE A 249 -9.54 15.68 -15.89
N LEU A 250 -9.44 14.81 -14.89
CA LEU A 250 -9.57 15.19 -13.47
C LEU A 250 -8.46 16.16 -13.01
N ASN A 251 -7.23 15.94 -13.47
CA ASN A 251 -6.11 16.84 -13.17
C ASN A 251 -6.29 18.22 -13.82
N GLY A 252 -6.91 18.28 -15.00
CA GLY A 252 -7.25 19.55 -15.66
C GLY A 252 -8.17 20.43 -14.83
N PHE A 253 -9.26 19.89 -14.27
CA PHE A 253 -10.15 20.67 -13.39
C PHE A 253 -9.49 21.09 -12.08
N SER A 254 -8.60 20.24 -11.56
CA SER A 254 -7.88 20.55 -10.33
C SER A 254 -6.90 21.71 -10.52
N GLN A 255 -6.29 21.80 -11.72
CA GLN A 255 -5.44 22.94 -12.09
C GLN A 255 -6.26 24.20 -12.30
N ASP A 256 -7.37 24.13 -13.04
CA ASP A 256 -8.25 25.29 -13.24
C ASP A 256 -8.78 25.83 -11.91
N ALA A 257 -9.21 24.96 -10.99
CA ALA A 257 -9.71 25.37 -9.67
C ALA A 257 -8.64 26.04 -8.77
N LYS A 258 -7.36 25.68 -8.94
CA LYS A 258 -6.24 26.26 -8.18
C LYS A 258 -5.82 27.64 -8.72
N VAL A 259 -6.23 28.00 -9.94
CA VAL A 259 -5.92 29.30 -10.58
C VAL A 259 -6.98 30.37 -10.24
N ILE A 260 -8.16 29.96 -9.75
CA ILE A 260 -9.28 30.87 -9.43
C ILE A 260 -9.32 31.32 -7.95
N ASN A 261 -8.31 30.96 -7.14
CA ASN A 261 -8.20 31.27 -5.71
C ASN A 261 -6.79 31.77 -5.39
#